data_AF-A0A2S9FM45-F1
#
_entry.id   AF-A0A2S9FM45-F1
#
_cell.length_a   1.000
_cell.length_b   1.000
_cell.length_c   1.000
_cell.angle_alpha   90.00
_cell.angle_beta   90.00
_cell.angle_gamma   90.00
#
_symmetry.space_group_name_H-M   'P 1'
#
loop_
_entity.id
_entity.type
_entity.pdbx_description
1 polymer ?
#
loop_
_entity_poly.entity_id
_entity_poly.type
_entity_poly.pdbx_seq_one_letter_code
_entity_poly.pdbx_strand_id
1 'polypeptide(L)'
;GYENGKARWPNEIDTLEAMGLENLDGMQAEITELGLDVEWERSGMLGVATEPHQVEWLEDSAAQGHGRLLDLTQVREEVHSPTYLAGLFSPDTCAIVNPAKLALELARACREAGVEIFERTTATRIDSGGAALRVHTDGPAITCRQ
;
A
#
# COMPACT_ATOMS: atom_id res chain seq x y z
N GLY A 1 -6.91 -4.58 -12.00
CA GLY A 1 -5.81 -3.68 -11.56
C GLY A 1 -4.76 -3.54 -12.64
N TYR A 2 -4.05 -4.65 -12.92
CA TYR A 2 -2.99 -4.73 -13.92
C TYR A 2 -3.38 -4.20 -15.31
N GLU A 3 -4.45 -4.72 -15.93
CA GLU A 3 -4.89 -4.28 -17.27
C GLU A 3 -5.14 -2.76 -17.36
N ASN A 4 -5.67 -2.17 -16.30
CA ASN A 4 -5.88 -0.72 -16.21
C ASN A 4 -4.57 0.06 -16.13
N GLY A 5 -3.56 -0.50 -15.45
CA GLY A 5 -2.19 0.03 -15.39
C GLY A 5 -1.48 -0.11 -16.73
N LYS A 6 -1.49 -1.30 -17.33
CA LYS A 6 -0.93 -1.59 -18.66
C LYS A 6 -1.51 -0.70 -19.76
N ALA A 7 -2.81 -0.42 -19.71
CA ALA A 7 -3.44 0.51 -20.66
C ALA A 7 -2.93 1.96 -20.56
N ARG A 8 -2.47 2.39 -19.37
CA ARG A 8 -1.98 3.76 -19.12
C ARG A 8 -0.47 3.89 -19.24
N TRP A 9 0.26 2.88 -18.79
CA TRP A 9 1.72 2.85 -18.71
C TRP A 9 2.26 1.54 -19.31
N PRO A 10 2.02 1.27 -20.60
CA PRO A 10 2.33 -0.02 -21.22
C PRO A 10 3.82 -0.39 -21.18
N ASN A 11 4.69 0.62 -21.17
CA ASN A 11 6.14 0.43 -21.17
C ASN A 11 6.76 0.42 -19.76
N GLU A 12 5.97 0.70 -18.72
CA GLU A 12 6.46 0.86 -17.35
C GLU A 12 5.76 -0.10 -16.37
N ILE A 13 4.71 -0.79 -16.80
CA ILE A 13 3.88 -1.60 -15.90
C ILE A 13 4.69 -2.66 -15.15
N ASP A 14 5.60 -3.36 -15.83
CA ASP A 14 6.44 -4.40 -15.23
C ASP A 14 7.38 -3.80 -14.16
N THR A 15 7.91 -2.60 -14.41
CA THR A 15 8.73 -1.86 -13.44
C THR A 15 7.90 -1.43 -12.24
N LEU A 16 6.68 -0.92 -12.46
CA LEU A 16 5.78 -0.48 -11.39
C LEU A 16 5.34 -1.65 -10.51
N GLU A 17 5.10 -2.83 -11.08
CA GLU A 17 4.79 -4.03 -10.30
C GLU A 17 5.98 -4.48 -9.45
N ALA A 18 7.18 -4.52 -10.03
CA ALA A 18 8.39 -4.86 -9.29
C ALA A 18 8.64 -3.89 -8.12
N MET A 19 8.53 -2.58 -8.36
CA MET A 19 8.64 -1.56 -7.32
C MET A 19 7.53 -1.66 -6.27
N GLY A 20 6.32 -2.04 -6.67
CA GLY A 20 5.19 -2.23 -5.77
C GLY A 20 5.43 -3.37 -4.78
N LEU A 21 5.94 -4.51 -5.27
CA LEU A 21 6.30 -5.66 -4.43
C LEU A 21 7.49 -5.34 -3.52
N GLU A 22 8.53 -4.70 -4.06
CA GLU A 22 9.69 -4.25 -3.27
C GLU A 22 9.27 -3.30 -2.14
N ASN A 23 8.40 -2.33 -2.43
CA ASN A 23 7.87 -1.42 -1.43
C ASN A 23 7.06 -2.17 -0.35
N LEU A 24 6.22 -3.13 -0.75
CA LEU A 24 5.41 -3.91 0.19
C LEU A 24 6.29 -4.76 1.13
N ASP A 25 7.36 -5.36 0.59
CA ASP A 25 8.35 -6.12 1.36
C ASP A 25 9.19 -5.22 2.27
N GLY A 26 9.60 -4.05 1.78
CA GLY A 26 10.28 -3.02 2.57
C GLY A 26 9.43 -2.56 3.76
N MET A 27 8.15 -2.27 3.55
CA MET A 27 7.24 -1.90 4.63
C MET A 27 7.16 -2.97 5.72
N GLN A 28 7.04 -4.25 5.35
CA GLN A 28 7.00 -5.33 6.34
C GLN A 28 8.31 -5.47 7.11
N ALA A 29 9.45 -5.33 6.42
CA ALA A 29 10.77 -5.37 7.05
C ALA A 29 10.92 -4.24 8.08
N GLU A 30 10.59 -3.00 7.72
CA GLU A 30 10.66 -1.84 8.62
C GLU A 30 9.69 -1.95 9.81
N ILE A 31 8.45 -2.39 9.57
CA ILE A 31 7.47 -2.64 10.64
C ILE A 31 8.02 -3.63 11.66
N THR A 32 8.68 -4.70 11.18
CA THR A 32 9.27 -5.73 12.03
C THR A 32 10.50 -5.20 12.77
N GLU A 33 11.41 -4.52 12.06
CA GLU A 33 12.66 -3.96 12.61
C GLU A 33 12.39 -2.93 13.71
N LEU A 34 11.42 -2.03 13.48
CA LEU A 34 11.03 -0.99 14.43
C LEU A 34 10.04 -1.48 15.51
N GLY A 35 9.59 -2.74 15.40
CA GLY A 35 8.64 -3.35 16.34
C GLY A 35 7.30 -2.61 16.43
N LEU A 36 6.76 -2.17 15.29
CA LEU A 36 5.53 -1.37 15.24
C LEU A 36 4.29 -2.26 15.47
N ASP A 37 3.47 -1.95 16.48
CA ASP A 37 2.15 -2.59 16.66
C ASP A 37 1.12 -1.96 15.71
N VAL A 38 1.06 -2.45 14.47
CA VAL A 38 0.22 -1.85 13.41
C VAL A 38 -0.79 -2.83 12.82
N GLU A 39 -0.93 -4.02 13.39
CA GLU A 39 -1.83 -5.08 12.88
C GLU A 39 -1.55 -5.40 11.41
N TRP A 40 -0.27 -5.58 11.06
CA TRP A 40 0.16 -5.92 9.71
C TRP A 40 -0.18 -7.36 9.36
N GLU A 41 -0.92 -7.55 8.27
CA GLU A 41 -1.35 -8.87 7.82
C GLU A 41 -1.15 -9.05 6.30
N ARG A 42 -0.31 -10.02 5.89
CA ARG A 42 -0.17 -10.46 4.50
C ARG A 42 -1.33 -11.37 4.12
N SER A 43 -2.51 -10.78 3.92
CA SER A 43 -3.73 -11.50 3.55
C SER A 43 -3.77 -11.93 2.09
N GLY A 44 -2.97 -11.29 1.23
CA GLY A 44 -3.17 -11.35 -0.21
C GLY A 44 -4.44 -10.64 -0.66
N MET A 45 -4.82 -10.87 -1.91
CA MET A 45 -6.00 -10.27 -2.54
C MET A 45 -6.82 -11.34 -3.26
N LEU A 46 -8.12 -11.36 -2.99
CA LEU A 46 -9.10 -12.17 -3.73
C LEU A 46 -9.90 -11.27 -4.67
N GLY A 47 -9.68 -11.41 -5.97
CA GLY A 47 -10.57 -10.90 -7.01
C GLY A 47 -11.71 -11.88 -7.26
N VAL A 48 -12.93 -11.40 -7.47
CA VAL A 48 -14.11 -12.25 -7.70
C VAL A 48 -14.81 -11.88 -9.00
N ALA A 49 -15.28 -12.90 -9.73
CA ALA A 49 -16.16 -12.74 -10.88
C ALA A 49 -17.62 -12.87 -10.43
N THR A 50 -18.42 -11.86 -10.71
CA THR A 50 -19.89 -11.86 -10.50
C THR A 50 -20.68 -11.94 -11.80
N GLU A 51 -20.01 -11.77 -12.94
CA GLU A 51 -20.60 -11.87 -14.28
C GLU A 51 -19.83 -12.86 -15.16
N PRO A 52 -20.48 -13.60 -16.09
CA PRO A 52 -19.84 -14.67 -16.84
C PRO A 52 -18.57 -14.25 -17.59
N HIS A 53 -18.57 -13.07 -18.21
CA HIS A 53 -17.41 -12.57 -18.97
C HIS A 53 -16.20 -12.27 -18.08
N GLN A 54 -16.41 -12.01 -16.78
CA GLN A 54 -15.32 -11.76 -15.84
C GLN A 54 -14.56 -13.05 -15.53
N VAL A 55 -15.19 -14.22 -15.68
CA VAL A 55 -14.53 -15.52 -15.48
C VAL A 55 -13.39 -15.67 -16.48
N GLU A 56 -13.64 -15.38 -17.76
CA GLU A 56 -12.63 -15.39 -18.82
C GLU A 56 -11.46 -14.44 -18.49
N TRP A 57 -11.74 -13.25 -17.95
CA TRP A 57 -10.69 -12.31 -17.52
C TRP A 57 -9.83 -12.84 -16.38
N LEU A 58 -10.43 -13.57 -15.42
CA LEU A 58 -9.68 -14.20 -14.34
C LEU A 58 -8.84 -15.38 -14.85
N GLU A 59 -9.34 -16.17 -15.79
CA GLU A 59 -8.60 -17.24 -16.46
C GLU A 59 -7.38 -16.70 -17.20
N ASP A 60 -7.56 -15.64 -18.00
CA ASP A 60 -6.46 -14.95 -18.70
C ASP A 60 -5.41 -14.39 -17.73
N SER A 61 -5.87 -13.82 -16.61
CA SER A 61 -4.97 -13.30 -15.57
C SER A 61 -4.19 -14.41 -14.88
N ALA A 62 -4.83 -15.55 -14.59
CA ALA A 62 -4.18 -16.72 -14.02
C ALA A 62 -3.14 -17.32 -14.99
N ALA A 63 -3.46 -17.40 -16.28
CA ALA A 63 -2.55 -17.88 -17.32
C ALA A 63 -1.30 -17.00 -17.47
N GLN A 64 -1.41 -15.71 -17.15
CA GLN A 64 -0.29 -14.76 -17.10
C GLN A 64 0.49 -14.81 -15.77
N GLY A 65 0.06 -15.62 -14.79
CA GLY A 65 0.76 -15.79 -13.52
C GLY A 65 0.37 -14.79 -12.43
N HIS A 66 -0.71 -14.02 -12.61
CA HIS A 66 -1.14 -12.99 -11.66
C HIS A 66 -1.82 -13.54 -10.39
N GLY A 67 -2.11 -14.83 -10.34
CA GLY A 67 -2.71 -15.48 -9.18
C GLY A 67 -3.19 -16.89 -9.48
N ARG A 68 -3.70 -17.55 -8.43
CA ARG A 68 -4.32 -18.88 -8.52
C ARG A 68 -5.80 -18.73 -8.81
N LEU A 69 -6.26 -19.29 -9.91
CA LEU A 69 -7.69 -19.37 -10.23
C LEU A 69 -8.41 -20.26 -9.21
N LEU A 70 -9.57 -19.82 -8.78
CA LEU A 70 -10.52 -20.55 -7.95
C LEU A 70 -11.80 -20.77 -8.74
N ASP A 71 -12.23 -22.02 -8.84
CA ASP A 71 -13.53 -22.33 -9.42
C ASP A 71 -14.69 -21.89 -8.51
N LEU A 72 -15.92 -22.11 -8.98
CA LEU A 72 -17.15 -21.76 -8.26
C LEU A 72 -17.21 -22.31 -6.83
N THR A 73 -16.79 -23.56 -6.64
CA THR A 73 -16.85 -24.20 -5.32
C THR A 73 -15.77 -23.59 -4.42
N GLN A 74 -14.54 -23.50 -4.93
CA GLN A 74 -13.39 -22.98 -4.20
C GLN A 74 -13.58 -21.53 -3.75
N VAL A 75 -14.07 -20.64 -4.63
CA VAL A 75 -14.30 -19.22 -4.26
C VAL A 75 -15.37 -19.07 -3.18
N ARG A 76 -16.35 -19.99 -3.13
CA ARG A 76 -17.41 -19.99 -2.12
C ARG A 76 -17.01 -20.63 -0.79
N GLU A 77 -15.97 -21.47 -0.79
CA GLU A 77 -15.31 -21.94 0.42
C GLU A 77 -14.56 -20.80 1.12
N GLU A 78 -13.97 -19.88 0.35
CA GLU A 78 -13.34 -18.66 0.89
C GLU A 78 -14.38 -17.67 1.43
N VAL A 79 -15.40 -17.35 0.62
CA VAL A 79 -16.48 -16.43 1.00
C VAL A 79 -17.81 -16.92 0.42
N HIS A 80 -18.73 -17.30 1.30
CA HIS A 80 -20.00 -17.93 0.93
C HIS A 80 -21.03 -16.94 0.31
N SER A 81 -20.73 -16.42 -0.88
CA SER A 81 -21.61 -15.55 -1.66
C SER A 81 -22.24 -16.29 -2.84
N PRO A 82 -23.58 -16.24 -3.01
CA PRO A 82 -24.25 -16.85 -4.15
C PRO A 82 -24.02 -16.10 -5.47
N THR A 83 -23.46 -14.88 -5.44
CA THR A 83 -23.18 -14.08 -6.65
C THR A 83 -21.85 -14.43 -7.30
N TYR A 84 -20.96 -15.15 -6.60
CA TYR A 84 -19.63 -15.47 -7.11
C TYR A 84 -19.71 -16.63 -8.10
N LEU A 85 -18.99 -16.47 -9.20
CA LEU A 85 -18.88 -17.44 -10.30
C LEU A 85 -17.48 -18.08 -10.36
N ALA A 86 -16.44 -17.31 -10.03
CA ALA A 86 -15.05 -17.75 -9.92
C ALA A 86 -14.25 -16.72 -9.09
N GLY A 87 -13.03 -17.04 -8.71
CA GLY A 87 -12.11 -16.12 -8.02
C GLY A 87 -10.68 -16.21 -8.56
N LEU A 88 -9.88 -15.18 -8.29
CA LEU A 88 -8.44 -15.17 -8.53
C LEU A 88 -7.76 -14.72 -7.25
N PHE A 89 -6.95 -15.60 -6.67
CA PHE A 89 -6.27 -15.33 -5.42
C PHE A 89 -4.78 -15.06 -5.65
N SER A 90 -4.32 -13.89 -5.22
CA SER A 90 -2.94 -13.42 -5.29
C SER A 90 -2.40 -13.28 -3.85
N PRO A 91 -1.63 -14.25 -3.32
CA PRO A 91 -1.27 -14.30 -1.90
C PRO A 91 -0.29 -13.20 -1.46
N ASP A 92 0.61 -12.79 -2.36
CA ASP A 92 1.77 -11.98 -1.96
C ASP A 92 1.66 -10.49 -2.31
N THR A 93 0.58 -10.10 -3.01
CA THR A 93 0.46 -8.78 -3.63
C THR A 93 -0.23 -7.73 -2.76
N CYS A 94 -0.67 -8.10 -1.56
CA CYS A 94 -1.47 -7.23 -0.70
C CYS A 94 -1.25 -7.52 0.78
N ALA A 95 -1.33 -6.47 1.58
CA ALA A 95 -1.39 -6.55 3.03
C ALA A 95 -2.47 -5.59 3.56
N ILE A 96 -2.99 -5.90 4.74
CA ILE A 96 -3.87 -5.03 5.51
C ILE A 96 -3.10 -4.50 6.72
N VAL A 97 -3.41 -3.27 7.12
CA VAL A 97 -2.79 -2.58 8.26
C VAL A 97 -3.84 -1.72 8.96
N ASN A 98 -3.66 -1.47 10.25
CA ASN A 98 -4.43 -0.47 10.98
C ASN A 98 -3.82 0.93 10.75
N PRO A 99 -4.47 1.81 9.95
CA PRO A 99 -3.85 3.06 9.53
C PRO A 99 -3.65 4.05 10.70
N ALA A 100 -4.52 4.02 11.70
CA ALA A 100 -4.38 4.88 12.88
C ALA A 100 -3.20 4.45 13.74
N LYS A 101 -3.07 3.14 13.99
CA LYS A 101 -1.91 2.59 14.71
C LYS A 101 -0.61 2.85 13.96
N LEU A 102 -0.59 2.64 12.64
CA LEU A 102 0.59 2.91 11.81
C LEU A 102 1.10 4.35 11.98
N ALA A 103 0.21 5.35 11.89
CA ALA A 103 0.61 6.74 12.08
C ALA A 103 1.18 7.02 13.48
N LEU A 104 0.57 6.45 14.52
CA LEU A 104 1.01 6.63 15.91
C LEU A 104 2.35 5.94 16.19
N GLU A 105 2.52 4.72 15.71
CA GLU A 105 3.74 3.93 15.90
C GLU A 105 4.92 4.50 15.10
N LEU A 106 4.69 4.99 13.88
CA LEU A 106 5.72 5.74 13.15
C LEU A 106 6.11 7.03 13.89
N ALA A 107 5.13 7.77 14.44
CA ALA A 107 5.42 8.95 15.24
C ALA A 107 6.19 8.61 16.53
N ARG A 108 5.96 7.43 17.13
CA ARG A 108 6.75 6.92 18.26
C ARG A 108 8.19 6.61 17.83
N ALA A 109 8.36 5.81 16.78
CA ALA A 109 9.67 5.42 16.26
C ALA A 109 10.52 6.64 15.85
N CYS A 110 9.93 7.63 15.18
CA CYS A 110 10.60 8.89 14.86
C CYS A 110 11.08 9.63 16.12
N ARG A 111 10.25 9.71 17.16
CA ARG A 111 10.63 10.36 18.44
C ARG A 111 11.76 9.62 19.13
N GLU A 112 11.76 8.29 19.11
CA GLU A 112 12.84 7.46 19.66
C GLU A 112 14.16 7.65 18.88
N ALA A 113 14.08 7.90 17.57
CA ALA A 113 15.22 8.29 16.74
C ALA A 113 15.69 9.76 16.94
N GLY A 114 15.03 10.53 17.82
CA GLY A 114 15.39 11.91 18.15
C GLY A 114 14.69 12.98 17.30
N VAL A 115 13.67 12.62 16.53
CA VAL A 115 12.85 13.59 15.77
C VAL A 115 11.90 14.33 16.71
N GLU A 116 11.86 15.65 16.59
CA GLU A 116 10.86 16.50 17.25
C GLU A 116 9.60 16.64 16.36
N ILE A 117 8.43 16.33 16.91
CA ILE A 117 7.14 16.43 16.21
C ILE A 117 6.37 17.64 16.74
N PHE A 118 6.06 18.59 15.85
CA PHE A 118 5.28 19.78 16.16
C PHE A 118 3.83 19.61 15.68
N GLU A 119 2.91 19.32 16.61
CA GLU A 119 1.48 19.24 16.32
C GLU A 119 0.82 20.62 16.33
N ARG A 120 -0.32 20.75 15.64
CA ARG A 120 -1.10 22.01 15.57
C ARG A 120 -0.25 23.22 15.17
N THR A 121 0.68 23.00 14.24
CA THR A 121 1.63 23.99 13.75
C THR A 121 1.50 24.03 12.22
N THR A 122 0.66 24.92 11.71
CA THR A 122 0.33 24.97 10.29
C THR A 122 1.47 25.65 9.53
N ALA A 123 2.18 24.93 8.67
CA ALA A 123 3.17 25.55 7.78
C ALA A 123 2.46 26.42 6.72
N THR A 124 2.76 27.71 6.69
CA THR A 124 2.08 28.68 5.81
C THR A 124 2.96 29.15 4.66
N ARG A 125 4.28 29.11 4.83
CA ARG A 125 5.27 29.50 3.81
C ARG A 125 6.62 28.88 4.09
N ILE A 126 7.36 28.54 3.03
CA ILE A 126 8.74 28.08 3.10
C ILE A 126 9.62 29.08 2.35
N ASP A 127 10.63 29.62 3.02
CA ASP A 127 11.71 30.39 2.39
C ASP A 127 12.95 29.48 2.28
N SER A 128 13.46 29.32 1.06
CA SER A 128 14.63 28.50 0.71
C SER A 128 15.60 29.29 -0.19
N GLY A 129 16.88 28.89 -0.23
CA GLY A 129 17.92 29.52 -1.07
C GLY A 129 18.98 30.35 -0.34
N GLY A 130 19.02 30.30 1.00
CA GLY A 130 20.09 30.86 1.83
C GLY A 130 20.91 29.77 2.55
N ALA A 131 21.63 30.12 3.62
CA ALA A 131 22.37 29.13 4.42
C ALA A 131 21.48 28.23 5.31
N ALA A 132 20.16 28.47 5.33
CA ALA A 132 19.19 27.73 6.12
C ALA A 132 17.81 27.78 5.43
N LEU A 133 16.98 26.79 5.73
CA LEU A 133 15.57 26.75 5.34
C LEU A 133 14.72 27.31 6.49
N ARG A 134 13.78 28.20 6.18
CA ARG A 134 12.88 28.80 7.17
C ARG A 134 11.44 28.49 6.83
N VAL A 135 10.75 27.83 7.75
CA VAL A 135 9.32 27.51 7.65
C VAL A 135 8.54 28.49 8.52
N HIS A 136 7.69 29.29 7.91
CA HIS A 136 6.73 30.14 8.61
C HIS A 136 5.53 29.30 9.01
N THR A 137 5.02 29.55 10.20
CA THR A 137 3.87 28.82 10.77
C THR A 137 2.78 29.81 11.16
N ASP A 138 1.65 29.31 11.65
CA ASP A 138 0.63 30.09 12.37
C ASP A 138 1.07 30.56 13.77
N GLY A 139 2.28 30.18 14.20
CA GLY A 139 2.97 30.66 15.39
C GLY A 139 4.43 31.05 15.09
N PRO A 140 5.41 30.65 15.93
CA PRO A 140 6.83 30.91 15.68
C PRO A 140 7.35 30.20 14.42
N ALA A 141 8.21 30.87 13.66
CA ALA A 141 8.90 30.26 12.52
C ALA A 141 9.97 29.25 12.98
N ILE A 142 10.08 28.14 12.25
CA ILE A 142 11.07 27.09 12.48
C ILE A 142 12.20 27.27 11.46
N THR A 143 13.46 27.16 11.90
CA THR A 143 14.64 27.26 11.02
C THR A 143 15.44 25.97 11.10
N CYS A 144 15.74 25.37 9.95
CA CYS A 144 16.57 24.18 9.83
C CYS A 144 17.73 24.41 8.87
N ARG A 145 18.83 23.67 9.04
CA ARG A 145 19.94 23.70 8.08
C ARG A 145 19.50 22.98 6.80
N GLN A 146 19.98 23.45 5.65
CA GLN A 146 19.87 22.70 4.40
C GLN A 146 20.87 21.54 4.38
#